data_AF-A0A645FC70-F1
#
_entry.id   AF-A0A645FC70-F1
#
_cell.length_a   1.000
_cell.length_b   1.000
_cell.length_c   1.000
_cell.angle_alpha   90.00
_cell.angle_beta   90.00
_cell.angle_gamma   90.00
#
_symmetry.space_group_name_H-M   'P 1'
#
loop_
_entity.id
_entity.type
_entity.pdbx_description
1 polymer ?
#
loop_
_entity_poly.entity_id
_entity_poly.type
_entity_poly.pdbx_seq_one_letter_code
_entity_poly.pdbx_strand_id
1 'polypeptide(L)'
;MLQMPNIIKNWKIWIPPTLASAIIGPLSTTVFKMENIPIGSGMGTSGLVGQFGTVAAMEAVGKGGSMMWIGILLLHFILPAIITLIIAKFMRSKNLIKPGDLKLDI
;
A
#
# COMPACT_ATOMS: atom_id res chain seq x y z
N MET A 1 -10.35 7.82 2.89
CA MET A 1 -10.68 6.95 1.74
C MET A 1 -11.42 7.74 0.69
N LEU A 2 -10.71 8.57 -0.07
CA LEU A 2 -11.29 9.46 -1.10
C LEU A 2 -12.08 8.71 -2.18
N GLN A 3 -11.72 7.44 -2.42
CA GLN A 3 -12.32 6.57 -3.43
C GLN A 3 -13.54 5.78 -2.92
N MET A 4 -14.00 5.98 -1.67
CA MET A 4 -15.15 5.24 -1.14
C MET A 4 -16.42 5.37 -2.01
N PRO A 5 -16.80 6.58 -2.50
CA PRO A 5 -17.95 6.71 -3.40
C PRO A 5 -17.81 5.89 -4.70
N ASN A 6 -16.59 5.77 -5.22
CA ASN A 6 -16.31 5.00 -6.43
C ASN A 6 -16.31 3.49 -6.17
N ILE A 7 -15.84 3.05 -5.00
CA ILE A 7 -15.90 1.65 -4.56
C ILE A 7 -17.36 1.21 -4.41
N ILE A 8 -18.25 2.07 -3.91
CA ILE A 8 -19.69 1.76 -3.83
C ILE A 8 -20.28 1.52 -5.23
N LYS A 9 -19.88 2.32 -6.23
CA LYS A 9 -20.34 2.16 -7.62
C LYS A 9 -19.78 0.91 -8.29
N ASN A 10 -18.51 0.60 -8.08
CA ASN A 10 -17.87 -0.62 -8.56
C ASN A 10 -16.89 -1.17 -7.51
N TRP A 11 -17.37 -2.14 -6.72
CA TRP A 11 -16.60 -2.74 -5.62
C TRP A 11 -15.32 -3.45 -6.10
N LYS A 12 -15.26 -3.85 -7.38
CA LYS A 12 -14.11 -4.55 -7.97
C LYS A 12 -12.85 -3.69 -8.02
N ILE A 13 -12.99 -2.36 -7.97
CA ILE A 13 -11.86 -1.42 -7.90
C ILE A 13 -11.04 -1.62 -6.61
N TRP A 14 -11.65 -2.18 -5.55
CA TRP A 14 -10.98 -2.41 -4.28
C TRP A 14 -10.08 -3.66 -4.28
N ILE A 15 -10.25 -4.56 -5.24
CA ILE A 15 -9.49 -5.82 -5.32
C ILE A 15 -7.99 -5.57 -5.58
N PRO A 16 -7.56 -4.78 -6.59
CA PRO A 16 -6.14 -4.54 -6.86
C PRO A 16 -5.34 -4.06 -5.64
N PRO A 17 -5.74 -2.98 -4.92
CA PRO A 17 -4.96 -2.52 -3.77
C PRO A 17 -5.02 -3.49 -2.58
N THR A 18 -6.13 -4.19 -2.38
CA THR A 18 -6.26 -5.17 -1.27
C THR A 18 -5.35 -6.37 -1.50
N LEU A 19 -5.34 -6.91 -2.73
CA LEU A 19 -4.51 -8.06 -3.07
C LEU A 19 -3.02 -7.68 -3.04
N ALA A 20 -2.66 -6.47 -3.49
CA ALA A 20 -1.29 -5.97 -3.34
C ALA A 20 -0.86 -5.92 -1.87
N SER A 21 -1.69 -5.38 -0.97
CA SER A 21 -1.42 -5.36 0.47
C SER A 21 -1.32 -6.75 1.09
N ALA A 22 -2.16 -7.69 0.67
CA ALA A 22 -2.13 -9.07 1.14
C ALA A 22 -0.83 -9.80 0.78
N ILE A 23 -0.23 -9.47 -0.38
CA ILE A 23 1.05 -10.03 -0.82
C ILE A 23 2.23 -9.37 -0.09
N ILE A 24 2.19 -8.03 0.02
CA ILE A 24 3.31 -7.25 0.56
C ILE A 24 3.39 -7.33 2.08
N GLY A 25 2.26 -7.51 2.77
CA GLY A 25 2.21 -7.62 4.23
C GLY A 25 3.14 -8.70 4.78
N PRO A 26 3.00 -9.97 4.37
CA PRO A 26 3.91 -11.05 4.77
C PRO A 26 5.37 -10.78 4.36
N LEU A 27 5.60 -10.18 3.18
CA LEU A 27 6.95 -9.85 2.71
C LEU A 27 7.64 -8.83 3.64
N SER A 28 6.87 -7.82 4.08
CA SER A 28 7.33 -6.77 5.00
C SER A 28 7.70 -7.33 6.38
N THR A 29 6.88 -8.21 6.94
CA THR A 29 7.07 -8.71 8.31
C THR A 29 8.02 -9.90 8.41
N THR A 30 8.00 -10.81 7.44
CA THR A 30 8.80 -12.06 7.52
C THR A 30 10.19 -11.93 6.89
N VAL A 31 10.30 -11.25 5.76
CA VAL A 31 11.56 -11.12 5.01
C VAL A 31 12.34 -9.90 5.46
N PHE A 32 11.71 -8.72 5.40
CA PHE A 32 12.36 -7.45 5.75
C PHE A 32 12.30 -7.14 7.25
N LYS A 33 11.47 -7.86 8.01
CA LYS A 33 11.27 -7.70 9.46
C LYS A 33 11.10 -6.24 9.86
N MET A 34 10.31 -5.50 9.08
CA MET A 34 10.03 -4.10 9.37
C MET A 34 9.00 -3.99 10.48
N GLU A 35 9.24 -3.07 11.41
CA GLU A 35 8.35 -2.77 12.51
C GLU A 35 7.78 -1.36 12.36
N ASN A 36 6.60 -1.15 12.94
CA ASN A 36 5.91 0.13 12.94
C ASN A 36 5.22 0.32 14.28
N ILE A 37 4.98 1.58 14.65
CA ILE A 37 4.19 1.90 15.84
C ILE A 37 2.70 1.57 15.61
N PRO A 38 1.94 1.21 16.67
CA PRO A 38 0.53 0.82 16.54
C PRO A 38 -0.36 1.86 15.85
N ILE A 39 -0.05 3.15 16.04
CA ILE A 39 -0.80 4.25 15.40
C ILE A 39 -0.47 4.40 13.92
N GLY A 40 0.76 4.04 13.51
CA GLY A 40 1.23 4.12 12.12
C GLY A 40 0.73 2.95 11.27
N SER A 41 0.57 1.76 11.86
CA SER A 41 0.16 0.55 11.15
C SER A 41 -1.24 0.62 10.54
N GLY A 42 -2.16 1.40 11.15
CA GLY A 42 -3.53 1.57 10.66
C GLY A 42 -3.74 2.73 9.69
N MET A 43 -2.84 3.71 9.69
CA MET A 43 -3.00 4.96 8.92
C MET A 43 -2.50 4.85 7.47
N GLY A 44 -1.63 3.87 7.21
CA GLY A 44 -0.97 3.70 5.91
C GLY A 44 -0.14 4.92 5.53
N THR A 45 -0.21 5.32 4.25
CA THR A 45 0.52 6.48 3.71
C THR A 45 -0.18 7.82 3.96
N SER A 46 -1.29 7.85 4.70
CA SER A 46 -2.02 9.08 5.03
C SER A 46 -1.12 10.05 5.79
N GLY A 47 -0.80 11.20 5.19
CA GLY A 47 0.11 12.20 5.79
C GLY A 47 1.51 11.67 6.11
N LEU A 48 1.94 10.58 5.47
CA LEU A 48 3.19 9.86 5.76
C LEU A 48 3.29 9.28 7.18
N VAL A 49 2.18 9.21 7.92
CA VAL A 49 2.16 8.76 9.33
C VAL A 49 2.70 7.34 9.49
N GLY A 50 2.35 6.42 8.58
CA GLY A 50 2.90 5.06 8.61
C GLY A 50 4.41 4.99 8.40
N GLN A 51 4.99 5.94 7.66
CA GLN A 51 6.41 5.90 7.28
C GLN A 51 7.24 6.50 8.40
N PHE A 52 6.79 7.64 8.94
CA PHE A 52 7.36 8.18 10.18
C PHE A 52 7.25 7.19 11.33
N GLY A 53 6.13 6.49 11.45
CA GLY A 53 5.95 5.43 12.44
C GLY A 53 6.92 4.25 12.26
N THR A 54 7.18 3.86 11.01
CA THR A 54 8.17 2.81 10.68
C THR A 54 9.57 3.27 11.04
N VAL A 55 9.95 4.50 10.70
CA VAL A 55 11.25 5.07 11.05
C VAL A 55 11.45 5.10 12.55
N ALA A 56 10.48 5.63 13.31
CA ALA A 56 10.54 5.71 14.76
C ALA A 56 10.67 4.33 15.42
N ALA A 57 9.90 3.34 14.95
CA ALA A 57 9.98 1.97 15.47
C ALA A 57 11.33 1.31 15.15
N MET A 58 11.80 1.41 13.90
CA MET A 58 13.04 0.81 13.43
C MET A 58 14.29 1.43 14.08
N GLU A 59 14.27 2.75 14.32
CA GLU A 59 15.33 3.43 15.08
C GLU A 59 15.33 2.97 16.55
N ALA A 60 14.17 2.79 17.17
CA ALA A 60 14.06 2.32 18.55
C ALA A 60 14.64 0.90 18.76
N VAL A 61 14.51 0.01 17.77
CA VAL A 61 15.13 -1.34 17.79
C VAL A 61 16.56 -1.38 17.23
N GLY A 62 17.19 -0.22 16.99
CA GLY A 62 18.58 -0.12 16.53
C GLY A 62 18.79 -0.61 15.09
N LYS A 63 17.73 -0.76 14.30
CA LYS A 63 17.76 -1.15 12.88
C LYS A 63 17.56 0.04 11.93
N GLY A 64 17.85 1.25 12.41
CA GLY A 64 17.92 2.45 11.57
C GLY A 64 19.02 2.31 10.50
N GLY A 65 18.91 3.09 9.43
CA GLY A 65 19.94 3.18 8.38
C GLY A 65 19.43 2.98 6.96
N SER A 66 20.36 2.77 6.02
CA SER A 66 20.07 2.69 4.58
C SER A 66 19.12 1.55 4.19
N MET A 67 19.22 0.40 4.85
CA MET A 67 18.33 -0.76 4.61
C MET A 67 16.86 -0.47 4.97
N MET A 68 16.61 0.32 6.02
CA MET A 68 15.26 0.76 6.37
C MET A 68 14.67 1.64 5.28
N TRP A 69 15.42 2.64 4.79
CA TRP A 69 14.96 3.53 3.73
C TRP A 69 14.71 2.78 2.41
N ILE A 70 15.57 1.83 2.06
CA ILE A 70 15.37 0.94 0.92
C ILE A 70 14.09 0.11 1.10
N GLY A 71 13.88 -0.46 2.29
CA GLY A 71 12.66 -1.21 2.63
C GLY A 71 11.40 -0.36 2.52
N ILE A 72 11.41 0.87 3.03
CA ILE A 72 10.29 1.82 2.91
C ILE A 72 10.00 2.12 1.44
N LEU A 73 11.02 2.49 0.66
CA LEU A 73 10.86 2.89 -0.73
C LEU A 73 10.34 1.72 -1.59
N LEU A 74 10.89 0.53 -1.40
CA LEU A 74 10.44 -0.68 -2.09
C LEU A 74 9.04 -1.11 -1.65
N LEU A 75 8.80 -1.30 -0.36
CA LEU A 75 7.59 -1.97 0.14
C LEU A 75 6.39 -1.03 0.32
N HIS A 76 6.59 0.27 0.51
CA HIS A 76 5.47 1.22 0.69
C HIS A 76 5.08 1.93 -0.60
N PHE A 77 5.98 2.02 -1.59
CA PHE A 77 5.73 2.75 -2.83
C PHE A 77 5.88 1.88 -4.08
N ILE A 78 7.06 1.32 -4.33
CA ILE A 78 7.36 0.66 -5.62
C ILE A 78 6.58 -0.65 -5.80
N LEU A 79 6.76 -1.62 -4.89
CA LEU A 79 6.10 -2.92 -4.99
C LEU A 79 4.56 -2.78 -4.98
N PRO A 80 3.95 -2.00 -4.06
CA PRO A 80 2.50 -1.82 -4.07
C PRO A 80 2.01 -1.23 -5.39
N ALA A 81 2.70 -0.24 -5.95
CA ALA A 81 2.32 0.37 -7.22
C ALA A 81 2.41 -0.62 -8.38
N ILE A 82 3.53 -1.35 -8.50
CA ILE A 82 3.73 -2.32 -9.58
C ILE A 82 2.70 -3.45 -9.50
N ILE A 83 2.54 -4.07 -8.32
CA ILE A 83 1.61 -5.20 -8.13
C ILE A 83 0.17 -4.74 -8.38
N THR A 84 -0.22 -3.58 -7.84
CA THR A 84 -1.56 -3.03 -8.05
C THR A 84 -1.82 -2.76 -9.54
N LEU A 85 -0.85 -2.18 -10.27
CA LEU A 85 -0.99 -1.90 -11.70
C LEU A 85 -1.09 -3.17 -12.55
N ILE A 86 -0.32 -4.21 -12.23
CA ILE A 86 -0.39 -5.51 -12.91
C ILE A 86 -1.79 -6.12 -12.71
N ILE A 87 -2.26 -6.17 -11.46
CA ILE A 87 -3.60 -6.72 -11.15
C ILE A 87 -4.69 -5.87 -11.82
N ALA A 88 -4.60 -4.55 -11.74
CA ALA A 88 -5.56 -3.65 -12.37
C ALA A 88 -5.58 -3.81 -13.90
N LYS A 89 -4.42 -4.01 -14.55
CA LYS A 89 -4.34 -4.25 -16.00
C LYS A 89 -5.03 -5.56 -16.38
N PHE A 90 -4.82 -6.63 -15.60
CA PHE A 90 -5.50 -7.90 -15.80
C PHE A 90 -7.02 -7.77 -15.62
N MET A 91 -7.46 -7.06 -14.57
CA MET A 91 -8.88 -6.81 -14.32
C MET A 91 -9.53 -5.93 -15.40
N ARG A 92 -8.81 -4.93 -15.93
CA ARG A 92 -9.25 -4.13 -17.09
C ARG A 92 -9.42 -4.99 -18.34
N SER A 93 -8.49 -5.91 -18.61
CA SER A 93 -8.61 -6.85 -19.73
C SER A 93 -9.85 -7.74 -19.64
N LYS A 94 -10.35 -8.00 -18.44
CA LYS A 94 -11.59 -8.76 -18.19
C LYS A 94 -12.84 -7.88 -18.09
N ASN A 95 -12.76 -6.59 -18.44
CA ASN A 95 -13.84 -5.61 -18.29
C ASN A 95 -14.41 -5.50 -16.86
N LEU A 96 -13.64 -5.88 -15.84
CA LEU A 96 -14.05 -5.81 -14.42
C LEU A 96 -13.88 -4.40 -13.85
N ILE A 97 -12.92 -3.65 -14.38
CA ILE A 97 -12.65 -2.25 -14.03
C ILE A 97 -12.54 -1.48 -15.35
N LYS A 98 -13.19 -0.32 -15.44
CA LYS A 98 -13.16 0.54 -16.63
C LYS A 98 -12.29 1.78 -16.42
N PRO A 99 -11.71 2.35 -17.49
CA PRO A 99 -11.14 3.69 -17.42
C PRO A 99 -12.24 4.69 -17.03
N GLY A 100 -12.00 5.48 -15.99
CA GLY A 100 -12.99 6.40 -15.41
C GLY A 100 -13.62 5.93 -14.10
N ASP A 101 -13.52 4.64 -13.75
CA ASP A 101 -14.07 4.10 -12.50
C ASP A 101 -13.47 4.72 -11.24
N LEU A 102 -12.22 5.20 -11.32
CA LEU A 102 -11.50 5.88 -10.25
C LEU A 102 -11.54 7.41 -10.37
N LYS A 103 -12.27 7.96 -11.36
CA LYS A 103 -12.38 9.40 -11.56
C LYS A 103 -13.10 10.00 -10.37
N LEU A 104 -12.55 11.08 -9.84
CA LEU A 104 -13.19 11.87 -8.80
C LEU A 104 -13.82 13.07 -9.49
N ASP A 105 -15.12 13.23 -9.34
CA ASP A 105 -15.78 14.51 -9.61
C ASP A 105 -15.75 15.29 -8.29
N ILE A 106 -14.83 16.25 -8.23
CA ILE A 106 -14.63 17.17 -7.11
C ILE A 106 -15.21 18.51 -7.53
#